data_AF-A0A699UCJ2-F1
#
_entry.id   AF-A0A699UCJ2-F1
#
_cell.length_a   1.000
_cell.length_b   1.000
_cell.length_c   1.000
_cell.angle_alpha   90.00
_cell.angle_beta   90.00
_cell.angle_gamma   90.00
#
_symmetry.space_group_name_H-M   'P 1'
#
loop_
_entity.id
_entity.type
_entity.pdbx_description
1 polymer ?
#
loop_
_entity_poly.entity_id
_entity_poly.type
_entity_poly.pdbx_seq_one_letter_code
_entity_poly.pdbx_strand_id
1 'polypeptide(L)'
;VDVLKDAASTAIYGARGANGVVIITTKNGIEGRTTVAYSGFAGVRRLAKKLDVLRPGEFIDLQYERAVRSSTDLASFRGAYGSRNFTSDTLAQARQSPFTDWQDEVFGRDAFQQTHNVSVSGGGKGTVYSLSLTSNREQGIQLASDFDRKLLNFRLDNKATDKLRLGFNVRLNDQTINGAGTASGGLSSSSRLRNTIQ
;
A
#
# COMPACT_ATOMS: atom_id res chain seq x y z
N VAL A 1 -5.68 5.93 22.73
CA VAL A 1 -6.57 5.35 21.70
C VAL A 1 -7.42 4.39 22.45
N ASP A 2 -8.70 4.66 22.50
CA ASP A 2 -9.60 3.99 23.43
C ASP A 2 -10.61 3.19 22.62
N VAL A 3 -10.79 1.92 22.97
CA VAL A 3 -11.65 0.99 22.22
C VAL A 3 -12.83 0.62 23.10
N LEU A 4 -14.01 1.08 22.73
CA LEU A 4 -15.26 0.78 23.41
C LEU A 4 -15.88 -0.43 22.73
N LYS A 5 -15.94 -1.53 23.48
CA LYS A 5 -16.44 -2.83 23.02
C LYS A 5 -17.79 -3.21 23.63
N ASP A 6 -18.21 -2.50 24.67
CA ASP A 6 -19.43 -2.81 25.42
C ASP A 6 -20.60 -1.90 25.02
N ALA A 7 -21.80 -2.48 24.96
CA ALA A 7 -23.01 -1.86 24.47
C ALA A 7 -23.40 -0.59 25.26
N ALA A 8 -23.18 -0.58 26.58
CA ALA A 8 -23.46 0.60 27.40
C ALA A 8 -22.51 1.77 27.07
N SER A 9 -21.24 1.47 26.81
CA SER A 9 -20.22 2.46 26.47
C SER A 9 -20.33 2.99 25.03
N THR A 10 -20.86 2.19 24.10
CA THR A 10 -21.05 2.57 22.70
C THR A 10 -22.40 3.25 22.44
N ALA A 11 -23.39 3.09 23.33
CA ALA A 11 -24.73 3.64 23.17
C ALA A 11 -24.79 5.17 22.98
N ILE A 12 -23.85 5.91 23.60
CA ILE A 12 -23.75 7.38 23.46
C ILE A 12 -23.42 7.79 22.01
N TYR A 13 -22.78 6.91 21.23
CA TYR A 13 -22.38 7.15 19.84
C TYR A 13 -23.41 6.65 18.81
N GLY A 14 -24.59 6.21 19.27
CA GLY A 14 -25.76 5.89 18.45
C GLY A 14 -25.67 4.56 17.69
N ALA A 15 -26.62 4.33 16.79
CA ALA A 15 -26.82 3.05 16.11
C ALA A 15 -25.59 2.54 15.33
N ARG A 16 -24.72 3.45 14.86
CA ARG A 16 -23.47 3.07 14.16
C ARG A 16 -22.35 2.60 15.10
N GLY A 17 -22.51 2.76 16.42
CA GLY A 17 -21.63 2.22 17.45
C GLY A 17 -21.91 0.76 17.83
N ALA A 18 -22.90 0.10 17.23
CA ALA A 18 -23.26 -1.29 17.51
C ALA A 18 -22.11 -2.28 17.27
N ASN A 19 -21.21 -1.95 16.33
CA ASN A 19 -20.01 -2.74 16.02
C ASN A 19 -18.78 -2.35 16.86
N GLY A 20 -18.94 -1.50 17.87
CA GLY A 20 -17.85 -0.92 18.66
C GLY A 20 -17.42 0.46 18.17
N VAL A 21 -16.74 1.22 19.05
CA VAL A 21 -16.26 2.57 18.75
C VAL A 21 -14.78 2.66 19.09
N VAL A 22 -13.98 3.23 18.18
CA VAL A 22 -12.56 3.54 18.42
C VAL A 22 -12.39 5.05 18.50
N ILE A 23 -11.98 5.53 19.67
CA ILE A 23 -11.73 6.94 19.93
C ILE A 23 -10.24 7.22 19.75
N ILE A 24 -9.93 8.13 18.82
CA ILE A 24 -8.58 8.59 18.55
C ILE A 24 -8.48 10.04 18.98
N THR A 25 -7.79 10.26 20.11
CA THR A 25 -7.49 11.60 20.62
C THR A 25 -6.12 12.03 20.10
N THR A 26 -6.07 13.17 19.43
CA THR A 26 -4.81 13.79 18.99
C THR A 26 -4.08 14.43 20.16
N LYS A 27 -2.77 14.62 20.05
CA LYS A 27 -2.00 15.33 21.08
C LYS A 27 -2.54 16.74 21.24
N ASN A 28 -2.76 17.13 22.49
CA ASN A 28 -3.10 18.51 22.86
C ASN A 28 -1.81 19.28 23.20
N GLY A 29 -1.90 20.61 23.20
CA GLY A 29 -0.86 21.45 23.79
C GLY A 29 -0.76 21.19 25.30
N ILE A 30 0.46 21.25 25.83
CA ILE A 30 0.74 21.13 27.26
C ILE A 30 1.12 22.52 27.78
N GLU A 31 0.57 22.90 28.93
CA GLU A 31 1.00 24.14 29.60
C GLU A 31 2.47 24.03 29.99
N GLY A 32 3.25 25.06 29.66
CA GLY A 32 4.67 25.12 29.95
C GLY A 32 5.49 25.54 28.74
N ARG A 33 6.79 25.26 28.82
CA ARG A 33 7.76 25.67 27.80
C ARG A 33 7.43 25.02 26.47
N THR A 34 7.59 25.79 25.39
CA THR A 34 7.48 25.27 24.03
C THR A 34 8.46 24.13 23.84
N THR A 35 7.93 22.97 23.46
CA THR A 35 8.70 21.77 23.15
C THR A 35 8.62 21.53 21.65
N VAL A 36 9.79 21.30 21.05
CA VAL A 36 9.92 20.91 19.65
C VAL A 36 10.39 19.47 19.62
N ALA A 37 9.68 18.61 18.91
CA ALA A 37 10.05 17.22 18.72
C ALA A 37 10.10 16.89 17.24
N TYR A 38 11.17 16.21 16.85
CA TYR A 38 11.37 15.66 15.52
C TYR A 38 11.54 14.15 15.61
N SER A 39 10.89 13.42 14.71
CA SER A 39 11.11 12.00 14.51
C SER A 39 11.21 11.70 13.02
N GLY A 40 12.19 10.88 12.67
CA GLY A 40 12.46 10.45 11.31
C GLY A 40 12.51 8.93 11.24
N PHE A 41 12.00 8.37 10.16
CA PHE A 41 12.15 6.96 9.81
C PHE A 41 12.58 6.86 8.36
N ALA A 42 13.48 5.94 8.06
CA ALA A 42 13.89 5.58 6.72
C ALA A 42 14.05 4.05 6.64
N GLY A 43 13.68 3.48 5.50
CA GLY A 43 13.78 2.03 5.28
C GLY A 43 13.71 1.67 3.81
N VAL A 44 14.14 0.44 3.51
CA VAL A 44 14.05 -0.15 2.17
C VAL A 44 13.18 -1.40 2.26
N ARG A 45 12.28 -1.57 1.30
CA ARG A 45 11.41 -2.75 1.15
C ARG A 45 11.80 -3.50 -0.11
N ARG A 46 11.77 -4.83 -0.01
CA ARG A 46 12.06 -5.76 -1.11
C ARG A 46 11.02 -6.87 -1.10
N LEU A 47 10.84 -7.51 -2.24
CA LEU A 47 10.01 -8.70 -2.33
C LEU A 47 10.64 -9.82 -1.47
N ALA A 48 9.87 -10.38 -0.52
CA ALA A 48 10.39 -11.34 0.45
C ALA A 48 10.73 -12.70 -0.17
N LYS A 49 9.92 -13.14 -1.14
CA LYS A 49 10.10 -14.40 -1.86
C LYS A 49 9.53 -14.25 -3.26
N LYS A 50 10.28 -14.73 -4.26
CA LYS A 50 9.81 -14.92 -5.63
C LYS A 50 9.24 -16.32 -5.78
N LEU A 51 8.23 -16.47 -6.63
CA LEU A 51 7.76 -17.78 -7.07
C LEU A 51 8.75 -18.34 -8.09
N ASP A 52 9.08 -19.62 -7.97
CA ASP A 52 9.83 -20.32 -9.01
C ASP A 52 8.91 -20.51 -10.21
N VAL A 53 9.24 -19.84 -11.31
CA VAL A 53 8.45 -19.86 -12.55
C VAL A 53 9.19 -20.66 -13.62
N LEU A 54 8.41 -21.30 -14.50
CA LEU A 54 8.94 -22.07 -15.61
C LEU A 54 9.68 -21.17 -16.60
N ARG A 55 10.84 -21.64 -17.07
CA ARG A 55 11.53 -21.05 -18.21
C ARG A 55 10.74 -21.35 -19.50
N PRO A 56 10.98 -20.63 -20.61
CA PRO A 56 10.22 -20.81 -21.84
C PRO A 56 10.19 -22.26 -22.35
N GLY A 57 11.33 -22.96 -22.28
CA GLY A 57 11.41 -24.37 -22.64
C GLY A 57 10.55 -25.30 -21.75
N GLU A 58 10.66 -25.14 -20.43
CA GLU A 58 9.90 -25.94 -19.46
C GLU A 58 8.39 -25.68 -19.58
N PHE A 59 8.00 -24.45 -19.89
CA PHE A 59 6.61 -24.09 -20.18
C PHE A 59 6.09 -24.79 -21.45
N ILE A 60 6.88 -24.81 -22.53
CA ILE A 60 6.53 -25.51 -23.77
C ILE A 60 6.40 -27.02 -23.53
N ASP A 61 7.29 -27.60 -22.73
CA ASP A 61 7.26 -29.02 -22.40
C ASP A 61 6.01 -29.38 -21.60
N LEU A 62 5.66 -28.58 -20.58
CA LEU A 62 4.41 -28.73 -19.83
C LEU A 62 3.17 -28.65 -20.74
N GLN A 63 3.17 -27.70 -21.68
CA GLN A 63 2.07 -27.54 -22.64
C GLN A 63 1.94 -28.74 -23.59
N TYR A 64 3.08 -29.31 -24.01
CA TYR A 64 3.11 -30.52 -24.83
C TYR A 64 2.59 -31.75 -24.05
N GLU A 65 3.06 -31.96 -22.81
CA GLU A 65 2.63 -33.07 -21.94
C GLU A 65 1.12 -33.04 -21.66
N ARG A 66 0.54 -31.83 -21.55
CA ARG A 66 -0.92 -31.67 -21.47
C ARG A 66 -1.61 -32.03 -22.78
N ALA A 67 -1.07 -31.55 -23.90
CA ALA A 67 -1.67 -31.70 -25.21
C ALA A 67 -1.68 -33.14 -25.75
N VAL A 68 -0.67 -33.97 -25.42
CA VAL A 68 -0.61 -35.37 -25.88
C VAL A 68 -1.74 -36.25 -25.35
N ARG A 69 -2.50 -35.78 -24.35
CA ARG A 69 -3.62 -36.51 -23.75
C ARG A 69 -4.89 -36.51 -24.62
N SER A 70 -4.94 -35.68 -25.67
CA SER A 70 -6.09 -35.51 -26.56
C SER A 70 -5.65 -35.18 -27.97
N SER A 71 -6.23 -35.82 -28.98
CA SER A 71 -5.93 -35.50 -30.40
C SER A 71 -6.29 -34.06 -30.76
N THR A 72 -7.34 -33.51 -30.14
CA THR A 72 -7.78 -32.12 -30.30
C THR A 72 -6.79 -31.14 -29.68
N ASP A 73 -6.32 -31.40 -28.46
CA ASP A 73 -5.36 -30.51 -27.78
C ASP A 73 -3.99 -30.56 -28.45
N LEU A 74 -3.60 -31.73 -28.94
CA LEU A 74 -2.38 -31.92 -29.71
C LEU A 74 -2.42 -31.17 -31.06
N ALA A 75 -3.58 -31.09 -31.71
CA ALA A 75 -3.76 -30.25 -32.90
C ALA A 75 -3.66 -28.75 -32.57
N SER A 76 -4.28 -28.31 -31.47
CA SER A 76 -4.21 -26.93 -30.97
C SER A 76 -2.79 -26.51 -30.59
N PHE A 77 -2.05 -27.35 -29.87
CA PHE A 77 -0.64 -27.13 -29.54
C PHE A 77 0.21 -26.97 -30.80
N ARG A 78 0.01 -27.84 -31.80
CA ARG A 78 0.72 -27.73 -33.09
C ARG A 78 0.34 -26.46 -33.86
N GLY A 79 -0.90 -25.99 -33.74
CA GLY A 79 -1.33 -24.72 -34.31
C GLY A 79 -0.66 -23.50 -33.65
N ALA A 80 -0.48 -23.52 -32.32
CA ALA A 80 0.08 -22.41 -31.56
C ALA A 80 1.61 -22.35 -31.58
N TYR A 81 2.29 -23.51 -31.57
CA TYR A 81 3.75 -23.61 -31.44
C TYR A 81 4.46 -24.19 -32.68
N GLY A 82 3.72 -24.74 -33.66
CA GLY A 82 4.25 -25.25 -34.94
C GLY A 82 3.89 -26.71 -35.27
N SER A 83 3.96 -27.06 -36.58
CA SER A 83 3.52 -28.34 -37.14
C SER A 83 4.61 -29.43 -37.22
N ARG A 84 4.18 -30.69 -37.41
CA ARG A 84 4.91 -31.96 -37.42
C ARG A 84 6.08 -32.09 -38.43
N ASN A 85 6.35 -31.08 -39.26
CA ASN A 85 7.50 -31.08 -40.17
C ASN A 85 8.77 -30.42 -39.58
N PHE A 86 8.73 -29.94 -38.33
CA PHE A 86 9.89 -29.65 -37.47
C PHE A 86 11.17 -29.23 -38.22
N THR A 87 11.09 -28.21 -39.08
CA THR A 87 12.31 -27.50 -39.45
C THR A 87 12.80 -26.91 -38.13
N SER A 88 14.02 -27.29 -37.76
CA SER A 88 14.66 -27.18 -36.46
C SER A 88 14.72 -25.77 -35.84
N ASP A 89 14.07 -24.78 -36.44
CA ASP A 89 14.19 -23.37 -36.08
C ASP A 89 13.10 -22.89 -35.12
N THR A 90 11.80 -23.00 -35.41
CA THR A 90 10.79 -22.25 -34.63
C THR A 90 10.58 -22.75 -33.20
N LEU A 91 10.51 -24.08 -32.96
CA LEU A 91 10.37 -24.61 -31.61
C LEU A 91 11.68 -24.52 -30.81
N ALA A 92 12.82 -24.70 -31.49
CA ALA A 92 14.13 -24.52 -30.87
C ALA A 92 14.34 -23.05 -30.46
N GLN A 93 13.97 -22.11 -31.33
CA GLN A 93 13.98 -20.66 -31.05
C GLN A 93 13.00 -20.29 -29.93
N ALA A 94 11.79 -20.87 -29.89
CA ALA A 94 10.83 -20.64 -28.81
C ALA A 94 11.34 -21.17 -27.45
N ARG A 95 11.96 -22.36 -27.43
CA ARG A 95 12.60 -22.93 -26.24
C ARG A 95 13.84 -22.15 -25.80
N GLN A 96 14.59 -21.60 -26.75
CA GLN A 96 15.78 -20.75 -26.53
C GLN A 96 15.42 -19.27 -26.33
N SER A 97 14.14 -18.92 -26.28
CA SER A 97 13.75 -17.53 -26.06
C SER A 97 14.32 -17.06 -24.72
N PRO A 98 14.80 -15.81 -24.65
CA PRO A 98 15.36 -15.28 -23.41
C PRO A 98 14.30 -15.35 -22.31
N PHE A 99 14.69 -15.86 -21.15
CA PHE A 99 13.84 -15.87 -19.97
C PHE A 99 13.79 -14.46 -19.37
N THR A 100 12.60 -13.88 -19.32
CA THR A 100 12.34 -12.63 -18.60
C THR A 100 11.67 -12.97 -17.27
N ASP A 101 12.35 -12.67 -16.16
CA ASP A 101 11.74 -12.74 -14.84
C ASP A 101 10.84 -11.51 -14.64
N TRP A 102 9.57 -11.64 -15.02
CA TRP A 102 8.58 -10.58 -14.84
C TRP A 102 8.37 -10.21 -13.37
N GLN A 103 8.67 -11.10 -12.41
CA GLN A 103 8.60 -10.74 -11.00
C GLN A 103 9.72 -9.78 -10.63
N ASP A 104 10.92 -9.99 -11.15
CA ASP A 104 12.02 -9.03 -10.98
C ASP A 104 11.74 -7.72 -11.72
N GLU A 105 11.26 -7.80 -12.95
CA GLU A 105 10.99 -6.60 -13.76
C GLU A 105 9.95 -5.70 -13.10
N VAL A 106 8.92 -6.29 -12.49
CA VAL A 106 7.80 -5.53 -11.89
C VAL A 106 8.03 -5.22 -10.41
N PHE A 107 8.67 -6.11 -9.65
CA PHE A 107 8.78 -6.06 -8.18
C PHE A 107 10.22 -6.11 -7.64
N GLY A 108 11.22 -6.20 -8.52
CA GLY A 108 12.63 -6.37 -8.15
C GLY A 108 13.33 -5.09 -7.68
N ARG A 109 12.63 -3.94 -7.68
CA ARG A 109 13.21 -2.69 -7.19
C ARG A 109 13.35 -2.66 -5.67
N ASP A 110 14.37 -1.94 -5.21
CA ASP A 110 14.49 -1.52 -3.83
C ASP A 110 13.57 -0.33 -3.55
N ALA A 111 12.46 -0.60 -2.87
CA ALA A 111 11.42 0.39 -2.60
C ALA A 111 11.75 1.18 -1.33
N PHE A 112 12.19 2.43 -1.50
CA PHE A 112 12.54 3.30 -0.38
C PHE A 112 11.31 3.92 0.28
N GLN A 113 11.33 3.98 1.60
CA GLN A 113 10.31 4.64 2.42
C GLN A 113 10.95 5.57 3.43
N GLN A 114 10.34 6.72 3.63
CA GLN A 114 10.72 7.68 4.65
C GLN A 114 9.51 8.36 5.27
N THR A 115 9.64 8.70 6.54
CA THR A 115 8.66 9.50 7.27
C THR A 115 9.38 10.55 8.09
N HIS A 116 8.90 11.78 8.00
CA HIS A 116 9.35 12.89 8.83
C HIS A 116 8.16 13.43 9.59
N ASN A 117 8.29 13.55 10.91
CA ASN A 117 7.29 14.17 11.76
C ASN A 117 7.97 15.26 12.59
N VAL A 118 7.52 16.49 12.40
CA VAL A 118 7.91 17.63 13.21
C VAL A 118 6.68 18.05 14.00
N SER A 119 6.85 18.25 15.30
CA SER A 119 5.78 18.77 16.15
C SER A 119 6.30 19.84 17.09
N VAL A 120 5.46 20.84 17.32
CA VAL A 120 5.68 21.93 18.25
C VAL A 120 4.45 22.02 19.15
N SER A 121 4.65 21.99 20.45
CA SER A 121 3.57 22.13 21.42
C SER A 121 4.01 22.98 22.60
N GLY A 122 3.08 23.72 23.18
CA GLY A 122 3.33 24.53 24.36
C GLY A 122 2.13 25.37 24.71
N GLY A 123 2.30 26.28 25.67
CA GLY A 123 1.23 27.15 26.10
C GLY A 123 1.43 27.73 27.49
N GLY A 124 0.61 28.72 27.84
CA GLY A 124 0.52 29.25 29.19
C GLY A 124 -0.80 28.89 29.87
N LYS A 125 -0.99 29.37 31.11
CA LYS A 125 -2.17 29.13 31.98
C LYS A 125 -3.55 29.30 31.34
N GLY A 126 -3.64 30.07 30.25
CA GLY A 126 -4.88 30.32 29.53
C GLY A 126 -4.93 29.81 28.10
N THR A 127 -3.80 29.48 27.47
CA THR A 127 -3.79 29.05 26.05
C THR A 127 -2.75 27.97 25.83
N VAL A 128 -3.18 26.85 25.26
CA VAL A 128 -2.29 25.79 24.83
C VAL A 128 -2.47 25.54 23.33
N TYR A 129 -1.37 25.20 22.66
CA TYR A 129 -1.36 24.94 21.24
C TYR A 129 -0.50 23.72 20.91
N SER A 130 -0.84 23.07 19.80
CA SER A 130 -0.02 22.03 19.18
C SER A 130 -0.09 22.16 17.66
N LEU A 131 1.07 22.16 17.02
CA LEU A 131 1.25 22.07 15.58
C LEU A 131 2.05 20.81 15.26
N SER A 132 1.60 20.04 14.28
CA SER A 132 2.36 18.90 13.76
C SER A 132 2.31 18.89 12.24
N LEU A 133 3.46 18.60 11.65
CA LEU A 133 3.63 18.36 10.22
C LEU A 133 4.21 16.97 10.05
N THR A 134 3.53 16.14 9.27
CA THR A 134 4.02 14.81 8.89
C THR A 134 4.16 14.74 7.37
N SER A 135 5.31 14.30 6.89
CA SER A 135 5.52 13.92 5.50
C SER A 135 5.85 12.44 5.45
N ASN A 136 5.04 11.67 4.72
CA ASN A 136 5.27 10.27 4.42
C ASN A 136 5.55 10.16 2.92
N ARG A 137 6.66 9.51 2.55
CA ARG A 137 6.94 9.15 1.17
C ARG A 137 7.36 7.69 1.13
N GLU A 138 6.63 6.89 0.38
CA GLU A 138 6.81 5.46 0.27
C GLU A 138 6.74 5.06 -1.20
N GLN A 139 7.80 4.43 -1.69
CA GLN A 139 7.75 3.74 -2.97
C GLN A 139 7.07 2.37 -2.76
N GLY A 140 6.18 1.97 -3.67
CA GLY A 140 5.65 0.61 -3.69
C GLY A 140 6.73 -0.41 -4.11
N ILE A 141 6.56 -1.70 -3.81
CA ILE A 141 7.46 -2.72 -4.39
C ILE A 141 7.21 -2.83 -5.90
N GLN A 142 5.95 -2.69 -6.32
CA GLN A 142 5.57 -2.64 -7.73
C GLN A 142 6.05 -1.33 -8.39
N LEU A 143 6.62 -1.44 -9.60
CA LEU A 143 6.91 -0.29 -10.46
C LEU A 143 5.65 0.57 -10.70
N ALA A 144 5.87 1.88 -10.88
CA ALA A 144 4.82 2.88 -11.06
C ALA A 144 3.79 2.95 -9.92
N SER A 145 4.13 2.48 -8.71
CA SER A 145 3.34 2.66 -7.50
C SER A 145 4.09 3.44 -6.42
N ASP A 146 3.43 4.38 -5.78
CA ASP A 146 3.97 5.16 -4.67
C ASP A 146 2.85 5.79 -3.84
N PHE A 147 3.22 6.21 -2.64
CA PHE A 147 2.38 6.93 -1.69
C PHE A 147 3.14 8.15 -1.19
N ASP A 148 2.56 9.34 -1.37
CA ASP A 148 3.04 10.58 -0.78
C ASP A 148 1.90 11.22 0.01
N ARG A 149 2.17 11.56 1.27
CA ARG A 149 1.20 12.22 2.13
C ARG A 149 1.86 13.32 2.95
N LYS A 150 1.25 14.49 2.92
CA LYS A 150 1.56 15.61 3.79
C LYS A 150 0.36 15.90 4.67
N LEU A 151 0.58 15.82 5.98
CA LEU A 151 -0.46 16.03 6.98
C LEU A 151 -0.05 17.17 7.91
N LEU A 152 -0.84 18.22 7.94
CA LEU A 152 -0.75 19.29 8.92
C LEU A 152 -1.89 19.14 9.92
N ASN A 153 -1.57 19.12 11.21
CA ASN A 153 -2.56 19.25 12.27
C ASN A 153 -2.19 20.43 13.15
N PHE A 154 -3.15 21.33 13.32
CA PHE A 154 -3.07 22.44 14.25
C PHE A 154 -4.22 22.35 15.25
N ARG A 155 -3.91 22.60 16.51
CA ARG A 155 -4.89 22.69 17.59
C ARG A 155 -4.52 23.85 18.50
N LEU A 156 -5.53 24.58 18.92
CA LEU A 156 -5.43 25.64 19.92
C LEU A 156 -6.63 25.55 20.86
N ASP A 157 -6.35 25.52 22.16
CA ASP A 157 -7.37 25.60 23.20
C ASP A 157 -7.07 26.82 24.06
N ASN A 158 -8.04 27.71 24.18
CA ASN A 158 -7.94 28.96 24.93
C ASN A 158 -9.05 29.03 26.00
N LYS A 159 -8.65 29.17 27.26
CA LYS A 159 -9.51 29.55 28.37
C LYS A 159 -9.64 31.08 28.36
N ALA A 160 -10.63 31.59 27.64
CA ALA A 160 -10.87 33.02 27.51
C ALA A 160 -11.29 33.65 28.85
N THR A 161 -12.10 32.91 29.64
CA THR A 161 -12.47 33.27 31.02
C THR A 161 -12.64 31.99 31.86
N ASP A 162 -12.90 32.11 33.17
CA ASP A 162 -13.23 30.95 34.02
C ASP A 162 -14.52 30.22 33.61
N LYS A 163 -15.35 30.85 32.79
CA LYS A 163 -16.64 30.29 32.32
C LYS A 163 -16.67 30.01 30.82
N LEU A 164 -15.64 30.41 30.06
CA LEU A 164 -15.60 30.26 28.61
C LEU A 164 -14.28 29.65 28.16
N ARG A 165 -14.36 28.51 27.45
CA ARG A 165 -13.24 27.88 26.76
C ARG A 165 -13.55 27.75 25.28
N LEU A 166 -12.62 28.23 24.46
CA LEU A 166 -12.66 28.16 23.00
C LEU A 166 -11.65 27.11 22.55
N GLY A 167 -12.05 26.27 21.59
CA GLY A 167 -11.19 25.25 21.01
C GLY A 167 -11.22 25.37 19.48
N PHE A 168 -10.06 25.32 18.86
CA PHE A 168 -9.87 25.36 17.43
C PHE A 168 -9.02 24.18 16.98
N ASN A 169 -9.48 23.44 15.98
CA ASN A 169 -8.76 22.29 15.43
C ASN A 169 -8.84 22.32 13.91
N VAL A 170 -7.68 22.22 13.27
CA VAL A 170 -7.53 22.18 11.82
C VAL A 170 -6.67 20.99 11.44
N ARG A 171 -7.14 20.23 10.45
CA ARG A 171 -6.41 19.12 9.86
C ARG A 171 -6.45 19.26 8.34
N LEU A 172 -5.27 19.39 7.73
CA LEU A 172 -5.10 19.44 6.28
C LEU A 172 -4.32 18.21 5.84
N ASN A 173 -4.88 17.45 4.89
CA ASN A 173 -4.29 16.23 4.38
C ASN A 173 -4.21 16.31 2.86
N ASP A 174 -3.00 16.40 2.34
CA ASP A 174 -2.69 16.28 0.93
C ASP A 174 -2.07 14.91 0.69
N GLN A 175 -2.63 14.13 -0.23
CA GLN A 175 -2.26 12.74 -0.43
C GLN A 175 -2.38 12.34 -1.89
N THR A 176 -1.30 11.77 -2.42
CA THR A 176 -1.26 11.13 -3.73
C THR A 176 -0.94 9.66 -3.59
N ILE A 177 -1.68 8.84 -4.32
CA ILE A 177 -1.44 7.40 -4.40
C ILE A 177 -1.36 7.04 -5.88
N ASN A 178 -0.22 6.52 -6.28
CA ASN A 178 0.02 6.02 -7.63
C ASN A 178 0.10 4.49 -7.64
N GLY A 179 -0.25 3.90 -8.78
CA GLY A 179 -0.25 2.46 -9.00
C GLY A 179 -1.63 1.82 -8.96
N ALA A 180 -1.68 0.50 -9.08
CA ALA A 180 -2.92 -0.25 -9.09
C ALA A 180 -3.54 -0.27 -7.69
N GLY A 181 -4.48 0.64 -7.44
CA GLY A 181 -5.32 0.58 -6.25
C GLY A 181 -6.06 -0.76 -6.18
N THR A 182 -6.08 -1.39 -5.01
CA THR A 182 -6.84 -2.63 -4.77
C THR A 182 -8.36 -2.39 -4.71
N ALA A 183 -8.79 -1.12 -4.69
CA ALA A 183 -10.13 -0.71 -4.25
C ALA A 183 -11.13 -0.32 -5.35
N SER A 184 -10.74 -0.13 -6.61
CA SER A 184 -11.69 0.18 -7.69
C SER A 184 -11.87 -1.01 -8.64
N GLY A 185 -13.06 -1.59 -8.65
CA GLY A 185 -13.45 -2.70 -9.53
C GLY A 185 -13.56 -2.35 -11.02
N GLY A 186 -12.86 -1.30 -11.49
CA GLY A 186 -13.04 -0.71 -12.82
C GLY A 186 -11.90 -0.92 -13.82
N LEU A 187 -10.75 -1.47 -13.42
CA LEU A 187 -9.59 -1.65 -14.32
C LEU A 187 -9.21 -3.12 -14.41
N SER A 188 -9.96 -3.84 -15.26
CA SER A 188 -9.91 -5.28 -15.50
C SER A 188 -8.56 -5.80 -16.06
N SER A 189 -7.69 -4.93 -16.58
CA SER A 189 -6.41 -5.37 -17.17
C SER A 189 -5.35 -5.77 -16.13
N SER A 190 -5.38 -5.20 -14.92
CA SER A 190 -4.41 -5.48 -13.84
C SER A 190 -4.83 -6.58 -12.86
N SER A 191 -6.04 -7.14 -12.99
CA SER A 191 -6.54 -8.19 -12.08
C SER A 191 -5.75 -9.50 -12.14
N ARG A 192 -5.01 -9.75 -13.22
CA ARG A 192 -4.23 -10.99 -13.40
C ARG A 192 -2.97 -11.09 -12.53
N LEU A 193 -2.43 -9.95 -12.07
CA LEU A 193 -1.27 -9.92 -11.16
C LEU A 193 -1.65 -10.11 -9.68
N ARG A 194 -2.93 -9.99 -9.33
CA ARG A 194 -3.41 -10.08 -7.93
C ARG A 194 -3.19 -11.45 -7.28
N ASN A 195 -3.12 -12.52 -8.07
CA ASN A 195 -2.93 -13.89 -7.57
C ASN A 195 -1.47 -14.36 -7.58
N THR A 196 -0.51 -13.48 -7.88
CA THR A 196 0.91 -13.87 -7.96
C THR A 196 1.69 -13.57 -6.68
N ILE A 197 1.07 -12.90 -5.70
CA ILE A 197 1.62 -12.67 -4.36
C ILE A 197 0.61 -13.21 -3.33
N GLN A 198 0.59 -14.53 -3.17
CA GLN A 198 0.09 -15.20 -1.96
C GLN A 198 1.10 -16.28 -1.56
#